data_AF-A0AAU3JUU7-F1
#
_entry.id   AF-A0AAU3JUU7-F1
#
_cell.length_a   1.000
_cell.length_b   1.000
_cell.length_c   1.000
_cell.angle_alpha   90.00
_cell.angle_beta   90.00
_cell.angle_gamma   90.00
#
_symmetry.space_group_name_H-M   'P 1'
#
loop_
_entity.id
_entity.type
_entity.pdbx_description
1 polymer ?
#
loop_
_entity_poly.entity_id
_entity_poly.type
_entity_poly.pdbx_seq_one_letter_code
_entity_poly.pdbx_strand_id
1 'polypeptide(L)'
;MNGEFLLGLMAAGAAFGGALLGAGGTAIAGRSQASAARYQADAPWIRELLPTLCAEFLLQAEQLYQDYQAMYEDAFHERWDEMERRARELDSQRLKRAFAALELRAPMDVVDTATALQQSLLYDHAPEPVWLGTAGRDRGQQMAARTRLSGAYHSQHNLFLKVARTALKVGAYEAPARRAWLPLRRRQL
;
A
#
# COMPACT_ATOMS: atom_id res chain seq x y z
N MET A 1 -36.38 45.43 4.54
CA MET A 1 -35.69 44.82 5.71
C MET A 1 -34.34 44.31 5.22
N ASN A 2 -33.31 44.55 6.05
CA ASN A 2 -31.88 44.55 5.73
C ASN A 2 -31.23 43.15 5.66
N GLY A 3 -30.07 43.08 4.98
CA GLY A 3 -28.95 42.12 5.18
C GLY A 3 -29.02 40.86 4.30
N GLU A 4 -28.38 40.78 3.13
CA GLU A 4 -26.93 40.55 2.90
C GLU A 4 -26.32 39.38 3.70
N PHE A 5 -26.01 38.29 2.99
CA PHE A 5 -24.70 37.59 2.99
C PHE A 5 -24.63 36.82 1.65
N LEU A 6 -23.99 37.45 0.64
CA LEU A 6 -22.66 37.11 0.10
C LEU A 6 -22.64 35.81 -0.70
N LEU A 7 -22.58 35.86 -2.04
CA LEU A 7 -21.35 35.95 -2.87
C LEU A 7 -20.29 34.93 -2.41
N GLY A 8 -19.67 34.11 -3.24
CA GLY A 8 -19.62 33.91 -4.70
C GLY A 8 -18.99 32.52 -4.90
N LEU A 9 -18.87 31.93 -6.07
CA LEU A 9 -18.28 32.47 -7.28
C LEU A 9 -18.54 31.45 -8.39
N MET A 10 -19.61 31.64 -9.15
CA MET A 10 -19.80 31.05 -10.47
C MET A 10 -19.75 32.22 -11.45
N ALA A 11 -18.55 32.54 -11.92
CA ALA A 11 -18.38 33.42 -13.07
C ALA A 11 -16.96 33.24 -13.62
N ALA A 12 -16.83 32.38 -14.62
CA ALA A 12 -16.41 32.79 -15.95
C ALA A 12 -16.20 31.55 -16.81
N GLY A 13 -17.22 31.22 -17.60
CA GLY A 13 -16.99 30.48 -18.83
C GLY A 13 -16.34 31.40 -19.86
N ALA A 14 -15.46 30.82 -20.68
CA ALA A 14 -15.30 31.08 -22.13
C ALA A 14 -13.91 30.62 -22.59
N ALA A 15 -13.81 29.35 -23.02
CA ALA A 15 -12.85 28.92 -24.04
C ALA A 15 -13.26 27.52 -24.54
N PHE A 16 -14.31 27.47 -25.37
CA PHE A 16 -14.50 26.36 -26.28
C PHE A 16 -13.55 26.58 -27.46
N GLY A 17 -12.65 25.63 -27.73
CA GLY A 17 -11.97 25.53 -29.02
C GLY A 17 -10.45 25.41 -28.94
N GLY A 18 -9.95 24.18 -29.09
CA GLY A 18 -8.59 23.94 -29.57
C GLY A 18 -7.60 23.43 -28.52
N ALA A 19 -7.69 22.15 -28.16
CA ALA A 19 -6.53 21.29 -27.83
C ALA A 19 -7.04 19.90 -27.41
N LEU A 20 -7.57 19.14 -28.37
CA LEU A 20 -8.02 17.76 -28.18
C LEU A 20 -6.85 16.75 -28.14
N LEU A 21 -5.60 17.18 -27.97
CA LEU A 21 -4.42 16.31 -27.91
C LEU A 21 -3.32 17.02 -27.11
N GLY A 22 -3.06 16.59 -25.87
CA GLY A 22 -1.78 16.91 -25.21
C GLY A 22 -1.78 17.27 -23.72
N ALA A 23 -2.92 17.35 -23.01
CA ALA A 23 -2.95 17.85 -21.63
C ALA A 23 -3.45 16.85 -20.56
N GLY A 24 -3.49 15.55 -20.86
CA GLY A 24 -3.81 14.50 -19.88
C GLY A 24 -2.58 13.83 -19.25
N GLY A 25 -1.38 14.01 -19.83
CA GLY A 25 -0.17 13.28 -19.44
C GLY A 25 0.75 13.99 -18.44
N THR A 26 0.61 15.31 -18.24
CA THR A 26 1.63 16.09 -17.52
C THR A 26 1.31 16.38 -16.06
N ALA A 27 0.05 16.23 -15.62
CA ALA A 27 -0.30 16.37 -14.19
C ALA A 27 0.12 15.15 -13.35
N ILE A 28 0.21 13.97 -13.97
CA ILE A 28 0.69 12.75 -13.30
C ILE A 28 2.22 12.67 -13.35
N ALA A 29 2.84 13.12 -14.46
CA ALA A 29 4.29 13.22 -14.57
C ALA A 29 4.89 14.28 -13.63
N GLY A 30 4.20 15.39 -13.38
CA GLY A 30 4.69 16.45 -12.47
C GLY A 30 4.69 16.02 -10.99
N ARG A 31 3.71 15.23 -10.54
CA ARG A 31 3.74 14.65 -9.19
C ARG A 31 4.77 13.53 -9.07
N SER A 32 4.94 12.69 -10.08
CA SER A 32 5.94 11.62 -10.05
C SER A 32 7.38 12.15 -10.13
N GLN A 33 7.64 13.23 -10.88
CA GLN A 33 8.98 13.80 -11.02
C GLN A 33 9.40 14.63 -9.79
N ALA A 34 8.48 15.36 -9.16
CA ALA A 34 8.76 16.13 -7.93
C ALA A 34 8.87 15.24 -6.67
N SER A 35 8.24 14.06 -6.65
CA SER A 35 8.39 13.06 -5.57
C SER A 35 9.56 12.11 -5.83
N ALA A 36 9.87 11.77 -7.10
CA ALA A 36 11.13 11.13 -7.46
C ALA A 36 12.34 12.00 -7.07
N ALA A 37 12.23 13.34 -7.13
CA ALA A 37 13.25 14.24 -6.62
C ALA A 37 13.42 14.20 -5.08
N ARG A 38 12.44 13.69 -4.31
CA ARG A 38 12.60 13.40 -2.87
C ARG A 38 13.26 12.04 -2.61
N TYR A 39 13.14 11.09 -3.55
CA TYR A 39 13.74 9.76 -3.47
C TYR A 39 15.13 9.67 -4.10
N GLN A 40 15.48 10.59 -5.01
CA GLN A 40 16.75 10.65 -5.71
C GLN A 40 17.84 11.34 -4.90
N ALA A 41 18.35 10.64 -3.89
CA ALA A 41 19.76 10.71 -3.51
C ALA A 41 20.06 9.54 -2.59
N ASP A 42 20.36 8.37 -3.19
CA ASP A 42 21.11 7.24 -2.61
C ASP A 42 21.36 7.29 -1.10
N ALA A 43 20.29 7.12 -0.33
CA ALA A 43 20.40 7.25 1.10
C ALA A 43 20.63 5.85 1.67
N PRO A 44 21.85 5.50 2.14
CA PRO A 44 22.15 4.16 2.67
C PRO A 44 21.15 3.72 3.75
N TRP A 45 20.53 4.68 4.44
CA TRP A 45 19.47 4.45 5.41
C TRP A 45 18.24 3.72 4.82
N ILE A 46 17.92 3.87 3.53
CA ILE A 46 16.80 3.14 2.90
C ILE A 46 17.09 1.65 2.90
N ARG A 47 18.34 1.21 2.63
CA ARG A 47 18.68 -0.22 2.65
C ARG A 47 18.65 -0.82 4.04
N GLU A 48 18.89 -0.01 5.07
CA GLU A 48 18.91 -0.44 6.46
C GLU A 48 17.51 -0.40 7.10
N LEU A 49 16.72 0.64 6.85
CA LEU A 49 15.42 0.87 7.48
C LEU A 49 14.24 0.28 6.70
N LEU A 50 14.27 0.29 5.36
CA LEU A 50 13.15 -0.20 4.56
C LEU A 50 12.82 -1.68 4.82
N PRO A 51 13.81 -2.60 4.98
CA PRO A 51 13.50 -3.99 5.33
C PRO A 51 12.73 -4.09 6.65
N THR A 52 13.14 -3.33 7.66
CA THR A 52 12.50 -3.32 8.98
C THR A 52 11.07 -2.79 8.90
N LEU A 53 10.85 -1.67 8.20
CA LEU A 53 9.51 -1.10 8.02
C LEU A 53 8.58 -2.06 7.24
N CYS A 54 9.09 -2.69 6.19
CA CYS A 54 8.35 -3.70 5.44
C CYS A 54 8.02 -4.93 6.29
N ALA A 55 8.98 -5.40 7.11
CA ALA A 55 8.79 -6.54 8.00
C ALA A 55 7.76 -6.24 9.10
N GLU A 56 7.83 -5.06 9.72
CA GLU A 56 6.84 -4.62 10.72
C GLU A 56 5.45 -4.54 10.12
N PHE A 57 5.30 -3.91 8.95
CA PHE A 57 4.01 -3.83 8.25
C PHE A 57 3.45 -5.22 7.94
N LEU A 58 4.27 -6.12 7.38
CA LEU A 58 3.85 -7.49 7.07
C LEU A 58 3.47 -8.28 8.31
N LEU A 59 4.23 -8.15 9.40
CA LEU A 59 3.91 -8.79 10.67
C LEU A 59 2.52 -8.35 11.18
N GLN A 60 2.21 -7.05 11.13
CA GLN A 60 0.90 -6.56 11.55
C GLN A 60 -0.22 -7.00 10.59
N ALA A 61 0.05 -7.05 9.29
CA ALA A 61 -0.92 -7.51 8.30
C ALA A 61 -1.23 -9.00 8.46
N GLU A 62 -0.20 -9.82 8.70
CA GLU A 62 -0.33 -11.25 8.96
C GLU A 62 -1.10 -11.52 10.25
N GLN A 63 -0.77 -10.82 11.33
CA GLN A 63 -1.47 -10.97 12.60
C GLN A 63 -2.97 -10.68 12.44
N LEU A 64 -3.32 -9.57 11.79
CA LEU A 64 -4.71 -9.20 11.55
C LEU A 64 -5.44 -10.23 10.68
N TYR A 65 -4.77 -10.72 9.64
CA TYR A 65 -5.30 -11.79 8.78
C TYR A 65 -5.56 -13.07 9.58
N GLN A 66 -4.64 -13.48 10.44
CA GLN A 66 -4.79 -14.66 11.30
C GLN A 66 -5.95 -14.49 12.29
N ASP A 67 -6.11 -13.29 12.88
CA ASP A 67 -7.24 -13.00 13.76
C ASP A 67 -8.58 -13.10 13.02
N TYR A 68 -8.66 -12.62 11.77
CA TYR A 68 -9.85 -12.81 10.95
C TYR A 68 -10.11 -14.28 10.59
N GLN A 69 -9.07 -15.05 10.25
CA GLN A 69 -9.22 -16.50 10.02
C GLN A 69 -9.77 -17.21 11.26
N ALA A 70 -9.27 -16.86 12.45
CA ALA A 70 -9.74 -17.40 13.71
C ALA A 70 -11.20 -17.00 14.00
N MET A 71 -11.62 -15.76 13.67
CA MET A 71 -13.03 -15.37 13.77
C MET A 71 -13.93 -16.22 12.87
N TYR A 72 -13.51 -16.49 11.63
CA TYR A 72 -14.26 -17.39 10.73
C TYR A 72 -14.32 -18.83 11.27
N GLU A 73 -13.26 -19.33 11.90
CA GLU A 73 -13.25 -20.66 12.54
C GLU A 73 -14.17 -20.71 13.77
N ASP A 74 -14.13 -19.68 14.61
CA ASP A 74 -15.02 -19.55 15.77
C ASP A 74 -16.49 -19.51 15.33
N ALA A 75 -16.81 -18.75 14.29
CA ALA A 75 -18.14 -18.70 13.69
C ALA A 75 -18.56 -20.04 13.05
N PHE A 76 -17.64 -20.75 12.39
CA PHE A 76 -17.90 -22.06 11.79
C PHE A 76 -18.20 -23.14 12.84
N HIS A 77 -17.52 -23.07 13.98
CA HIS A 77 -17.73 -23.95 15.13
C HIS A 77 -18.86 -23.49 16.06
N GLU A 78 -19.63 -22.47 15.67
CA GLU A 78 -20.75 -21.93 16.43
C GLU A 78 -20.34 -21.41 17.84
N ARG A 79 -19.06 -21.02 17.99
CA ARG A 79 -18.47 -20.44 19.22
C ARG A 79 -18.63 -18.92 19.22
N TRP A 80 -19.88 -18.47 19.23
CA TRP A 80 -20.24 -17.06 19.05
C TRP A 80 -19.64 -16.13 20.11
N ASP A 81 -19.61 -16.55 21.37
CA ASP A 81 -19.01 -15.76 22.46
C ASP A 81 -17.50 -15.57 22.27
N GLU A 82 -16.81 -16.59 21.75
CA GLU A 82 -15.37 -16.52 21.46
C GLU A 82 -15.08 -15.60 20.28
N MET A 83 -15.89 -15.72 19.22
CA MET A 83 -15.83 -14.84 18.06
C MET A 83 -16.06 -13.38 18.45
N GLU A 84 -17.07 -13.09 19.27
CA GLU A 84 -17.40 -11.73 19.68
C GLU A 84 -16.30 -11.14 20.58
N ARG A 85 -15.77 -11.93 21.52
CA ARG A 85 -14.62 -11.52 22.33
C ARG A 85 -13.41 -11.18 21.45
N ARG A 86 -13.08 -12.03 20.48
CA ARG A 86 -11.99 -11.79 19.53
C ARG A 86 -12.23 -10.53 18.69
N ALA A 87 -13.46 -10.31 18.23
CA ALA A 87 -13.83 -9.10 17.48
C ALA A 87 -13.61 -7.82 18.30
N ARG A 88 -13.86 -7.86 19.62
CA ARG A 88 -13.63 -6.72 20.54
C ARG A 88 -12.14 -6.50 20.83
N GLU A 89 -11.35 -7.55 20.86
CA GLU A 89 -9.90 -7.51 21.12
C GLU A 89 -9.07 -7.16 19.87
N LEU A 90 -9.69 -7.17 18.69
CA LEU A 90 -9.04 -6.92 17.40
C LEU A 90 -8.43 -5.51 17.31
N ASP A 91 -7.11 -5.43 17.30
CA ASP A 91 -6.37 -4.16 17.24
C ASP A 91 -5.91 -3.82 15.80
N SER A 92 -6.84 -3.33 14.99
CA SER A 92 -6.54 -2.83 13.63
C SER A 92 -5.64 -1.58 13.61
N GLN A 93 -5.43 -0.91 14.75
CA GLN A 93 -4.62 0.31 14.82
C GLN A 93 -3.12 0.01 14.65
N ARG A 94 -2.67 -1.20 14.98
CA ARG A 94 -1.27 -1.59 14.78
C ARG A 94 -0.89 -1.59 13.31
N LEU A 95 -1.74 -2.15 12.45
CA LEU A 95 -1.55 -2.15 11.00
C LEU A 95 -1.54 -0.71 10.45
N LYS A 96 -2.47 0.15 10.91
CA LYS A 96 -2.53 1.55 10.49
C LYS A 96 -1.27 2.33 10.87
N ARG A 97 -0.73 2.12 12.08
CA ARG A 97 0.52 2.74 12.54
C ARG A 97 1.72 2.26 11.74
N ALA A 98 1.83 0.95 11.50
CA ALA A 98 2.91 0.39 10.68
C ALA A 98 2.86 0.91 9.23
N PHE A 99 1.65 1.01 8.66
CA PHE A 99 1.46 1.61 7.34
C PHE A 99 1.88 3.09 7.32
N ALA A 100 1.46 3.89 8.30
CA ALA A 100 1.85 5.31 8.35
C ALA A 100 3.38 5.48 8.45
N ALA A 101 4.07 4.61 9.19
CA ALA A 101 5.53 4.62 9.25
C ALA A 101 6.17 4.27 7.89
N LEU A 102 5.56 3.36 7.14
CA LEU A 102 5.97 2.97 5.80
C LEU A 102 5.69 4.08 4.77
N GLU A 103 4.51 4.69 4.78
CA GLU A 103 4.10 5.80 3.89
C GLU A 103 5.06 6.99 3.96
N LEU A 104 5.55 7.33 5.15
CA LEU A 104 6.47 8.46 5.36
C LEU A 104 7.86 8.25 4.76
N ARG A 105 8.29 7.00 4.54
CA ARG A 105 9.70 6.65 4.34
C ARG A 105 9.97 5.69 3.17
N ALA A 106 8.95 4.99 2.68
CA ALA A 106 9.11 3.96 1.66
C ALA A 106 8.77 4.47 0.25
N PRO A 107 9.49 3.99 -0.79
CA PRO A 107 9.20 4.33 -2.18
C PRO A 107 7.73 4.19 -2.56
N MET A 108 7.24 5.07 -3.43
CA MET A 108 5.81 5.12 -3.81
C MET A 108 5.27 3.75 -4.26
N ASP A 109 6.02 3.00 -5.06
CA ASP A 109 5.61 1.66 -5.51
C ASP A 109 5.34 0.69 -4.33
N VAL A 110 6.14 0.79 -3.27
CA VAL A 110 5.98 0.00 -2.04
C VAL A 110 4.76 0.50 -1.25
N VAL A 111 4.54 1.81 -1.20
CA VAL A 111 3.37 2.42 -0.54
C VAL A 111 2.07 2.06 -1.26
N ASP A 112 2.03 2.09 -2.59
CA ASP A 112 0.86 1.75 -3.39
C ASP A 112 0.43 0.29 -3.15
N THR A 113 1.40 -0.62 -3.15
CA THR A 113 1.14 -2.04 -2.86
C THR A 113 0.79 -2.29 -1.39
N ALA A 114 1.38 -1.56 -0.45
CA ALA A 114 0.98 -1.59 0.96
C ALA A 114 -0.46 -1.08 1.16
N THR A 115 -0.85 -0.04 0.42
CA THR A 115 -2.19 0.54 0.45
C THR A 115 -3.20 -0.49 -0.02
N ALA A 116 -2.93 -1.20 -1.12
CA ALA A 116 -3.79 -2.27 -1.62
C ALA A 116 -3.96 -3.41 -0.60
N LEU A 117 -2.88 -3.83 0.07
CA LEU A 117 -2.95 -4.86 1.11
C LEU A 117 -3.75 -4.39 2.34
N GLN A 118 -3.51 -3.16 2.79
CA GLN A 118 -4.25 -2.57 3.90
C GLN A 118 -5.74 -2.42 3.57
N GLN A 119 -6.06 -1.94 2.37
CA GLN A 119 -7.44 -1.76 1.91
C GLN A 119 -8.21 -3.09 1.91
N SER A 120 -7.57 -4.13 1.37
CA SER A 120 -8.10 -5.49 1.34
C SER A 120 -8.43 -6.02 2.73
N LEU A 121 -7.53 -5.82 3.71
CA LEU A 121 -7.70 -6.34 5.07
C LEU A 121 -8.68 -5.51 5.91
N LEU A 122 -8.63 -4.18 5.83
CA LEU A 122 -9.41 -3.32 6.72
C LEU A 122 -10.83 -3.05 6.23
N TYR A 123 -11.09 -3.20 4.94
CA TYR A 123 -12.37 -2.78 4.34
C TYR A 123 -12.96 -3.87 3.45
N ASP A 124 -12.28 -4.26 2.37
CA ASP A 124 -12.93 -5.05 1.31
C ASP A 124 -13.29 -6.47 1.75
N HIS A 125 -12.48 -7.04 2.66
CA HIS A 125 -12.62 -8.42 3.13
C HIS A 125 -12.63 -8.54 4.65
N ALA A 126 -12.76 -7.41 5.36
CA ALA A 126 -12.90 -7.41 6.81
C ALA A 126 -14.17 -8.19 7.20
N PRO A 127 -14.08 -9.14 8.14
CA PRO A 127 -15.27 -9.81 8.65
C PRO A 127 -16.14 -8.81 9.41
N GLU A 128 -17.38 -8.65 8.99
CA GLU A 128 -18.38 -7.92 9.75
C GLU A 128 -18.95 -8.84 10.84
N PRO A 129 -18.76 -8.55 12.15
CA PRO A 129 -19.19 -9.44 13.24
C PRO A 129 -20.70 -9.68 13.23
N VAL A 130 -21.48 -8.64 12.87
CA VAL A 130 -22.93 -8.72 12.73
C VAL A 130 -23.31 -9.66 11.58
N TRP A 131 -22.60 -9.60 10.45
CA TRP A 131 -22.81 -10.49 9.32
C TRP A 131 -22.43 -11.94 9.68
N LEU A 132 -21.31 -12.14 10.38
CA LEU A 132 -20.91 -13.47 10.85
C LEU A 132 -21.93 -14.09 11.81
N GLY A 133 -22.57 -13.30 12.68
CA GLY A 133 -23.60 -13.78 13.61
C GLY A 133 -25.00 -13.96 13.02
N THR A 134 -25.34 -13.30 11.90
CA THR A 134 -26.69 -13.31 11.31
C THR A 134 -26.79 -14.08 10.00
N ALA A 135 -25.84 -13.87 9.09
CA ALA A 135 -25.67 -14.64 7.85
C ALA A 135 -24.93 -15.97 8.10
N GLY A 136 -24.31 -16.16 9.28
CA GLY A 136 -23.58 -17.36 9.68
C GLY A 136 -24.39 -18.66 9.80
N ARG A 137 -25.68 -18.65 9.48
CA ARG A 137 -26.44 -19.89 9.31
C ARG A 137 -26.15 -20.59 7.97
N ASP A 138 -25.65 -19.86 6.96
CA ASP A 138 -25.23 -20.43 5.69
C ASP A 138 -23.71 -20.68 5.70
N ARG A 139 -23.32 -21.91 6.07
CA ARG A 139 -21.93 -22.37 6.09
C ARG A 139 -21.23 -22.20 4.73
N GLY A 140 -21.98 -22.24 3.62
CA GLY A 140 -21.43 -22.03 2.28
C GLY A 140 -20.95 -20.59 2.07
N GLN A 141 -21.70 -19.61 2.59
CA GLN A 141 -21.33 -18.20 2.50
C GLN A 141 -20.13 -17.84 3.38
N GLN A 142 -20.07 -18.39 4.60
CA GLN A 142 -18.90 -18.22 5.48
C GLN A 142 -17.63 -18.78 4.84
N MET A 143 -17.69 -19.98 4.25
CA MET A 143 -16.56 -20.58 3.55
C MET A 143 -16.15 -19.75 2.33
N ALA A 144 -17.11 -19.28 1.52
CA ALA A 144 -16.80 -18.43 0.38
C ALA A 144 -16.13 -17.11 0.80
N ALA A 145 -16.60 -16.47 1.87
CA ALA A 145 -15.98 -15.26 2.41
C ALA A 145 -14.56 -15.51 2.93
N ARG A 146 -14.35 -16.60 3.68
CA ARG A 146 -13.02 -17.03 4.13
C ARG A 146 -12.05 -17.28 2.96
N THR A 147 -12.52 -17.94 1.90
CA THR A 147 -11.72 -18.19 0.69
C THR A 147 -11.36 -16.90 -0.02
N ARG A 148 -12.29 -15.93 -0.12
CA ARG A 148 -12.00 -14.60 -0.71
C ARG A 148 -10.96 -13.84 0.09
N LEU A 149 -11.09 -13.79 1.42
CA LEU A 149 -10.10 -13.16 2.30
C LEU A 149 -8.72 -13.78 2.11
N SER A 150 -8.63 -15.12 2.12
CA SER A 150 -7.37 -15.83 1.90
C SER A 150 -6.78 -15.53 0.52
N GLY A 151 -7.56 -15.63 -0.55
CA GLY A 151 -7.09 -15.36 -1.91
C GLY A 151 -6.56 -13.94 -2.09
N ALA A 152 -7.31 -12.95 -1.60
CA ALA A 152 -6.93 -11.55 -1.68
C ALA A 152 -5.67 -11.25 -0.86
N TYR A 153 -5.60 -11.73 0.39
CA TYR A 153 -4.43 -11.56 1.25
C TYR A 153 -3.16 -12.13 0.59
N HIS A 154 -3.17 -13.40 0.17
CA HIS A 154 -1.99 -14.04 -0.42
C HIS A 154 -1.56 -13.36 -1.72
N SER A 155 -2.52 -12.94 -2.56
CA SER A 155 -2.23 -12.22 -3.80
C SER A 155 -1.54 -10.88 -3.52
N GLN A 156 -2.10 -10.07 -2.63
CA GLN A 156 -1.56 -8.74 -2.30
C GLN A 156 -0.25 -8.84 -1.52
N HIS A 157 -0.13 -9.79 -0.60
CA HIS A 157 1.10 -10.09 0.14
C HIS A 157 2.26 -10.45 -0.81
N ASN A 158 2.03 -11.34 -1.77
CA ASN A 158 3.04 -11.74 -2.75
C ASN A 158 3.45 -10.58 -3.66
N LEU A 159 2.48 -9.74 -4.07
CA LEU A 159 2.76 -8.54 -4.86
C LEU A 159 3.63 -7.55 -4.08
N PHE A 160 3.26 -7.26 -2.82
CA PHE A 160 4.03 -6.39 -1.94
C PHE A 160 5.46 -6.90 -1.77
N LEU A 161 5.65 -8.19 -1.46
CA LEU A 161 6.98 -8.78 -1.34
C LEU A 161 7.81 -8.64 -2.63
N LYS A 162 7.19 -8.83 -3.79
CA LYS A 162 7.85 -8.67 -5.09
C LYS A 162 8.32 -7.22 -5.28
N VAL A 163 7.48 -6.24 -4.99
CA VAL A 163 7.81 -4.82 -5.16
C VAL A 163 8.84 -4.36 -4.12
N ALA A 164 8.69 -4.73 -2.85
CA ALA A 164 9.65 -4.44 -1.80
C ALA A 164 11.05 -5.00 -2.12
N ARG A 165 11.14 -6.23 -2.65
CA ARG A 165 12.41 -6.83 -3.11
C ARG A 165 13.03 -6.06 -4.26
N THR A 166 12.23 -5.58 -5.21
CA THR A 166 12.72 -4.77 -6.33
C THR A 166 13.26 -3.43 -5.81
N ALA A 167 12.53 -2.76 -4.93
CA ALA A 167 12.95 -1.50 -4.31
C ALA A 167 14.29 -1.63 -3.55
N LEU A 168 14.51 -2.76 -2.86
CA LEU A 168 15.78 -3.05 -2.19
C LEU A 168 16.94 -3.35 -3.15
N LYS A 169 16.66 -3.89 -4.34
CA LYS A 169 17.66 -4.18 -5.38
C LYS A 169 18.08 -2.96 -6.20
N VAL A 170 17.22 -1.94 -6.32
CA VAL A 170 17.50 -0.71 -7.09
C VAL A 170 18.66 0.12 -6.49
N GLY A 171 19.11 -0.17 -5.26
CA GLY A 171 20.38 0.37 -4.75
C GLY A 171 21.64 -0.44 -5.09
N ALA A 172 21.55 -1.71 -5.48
CA ALA A 172 22.73 -2.60 -5.44
C ALA A 172 23.72 -2.47 -6.61
N TYR A 173 23.52 -1.58 -7.59
CA TYR A 173 24.43 -1.36 -8.73
C TYR A 173 24.18 0.07 -9.27
N GLU A 174 25.05 1.05 -9.03
CA GLU A 174 26.18 1.34 -9.91
C GLU A 174 27.51 1.47 -9.15
N ALA A 175 28.34 0.44 -9.18
CA ALA A 175 29.78 0.66 -9.08
C ALA A 175 30.19 1.43 -10.34
N PRO A 176 30.99 2.52 -10.24
CA PRO A 176 31.40 3.28 -11.42
C PRO A 176 32.06 2.32 -12.41
N ALA A 177 31.53 2.34 -13.64
CA ALA A 177 32.10 1.63 -14.76
C ALA A 177 33.62 1.79 -14.71
N ARG A 178 34.30 0.65 -14.61
CA ARG A 178 35.76 0.53 -14.66
C ARG A 178 36.27 1.56 -15.66
N ARG A 179 37.00 2.59 -15.19
CA ARG A 179 37.85 3.39 -16.07
C ARG A 179 38.72 2.39 -16.80
N ALA A 180 38.38 2.15 -18.05
CA ALA A 180 39.15 1.32 -18.95
C ALA A 180 40.57 1.86 -18.91
N TRP A 181 41.50 0.98 -18.54
CA TRP A 181 42.91 1.22 -18.65
C TRP A 181 43.22 1.62 -20.09
N LEU A 182 43.49 2.90 -20.34
CA LEU A 182 44.14 3.33 -21.56
C LEU A 182 45.60 2.88 -21.47
N PRO A 183 46.10 2.03 -22.38
CA PRO A 183 47.50 1.69 -22.40
C PRO A 183 48.29 2.93 -22.84
N LEU A 184 49.15 3.44 -21.95
CA LEU A 184 50.18 4.41 -22.28
C LEU A 184 51.08 3.80 -23.36
N ARG A 185 50.86 4.20 -24.63
CA ARG A 185 51.79 3.91 -25.71
C ARG A 185 53.13 4.58 -25.39
N ARG A 186 54.17 3.75 -25.25
CA ARG A 186 55.57 4.17 -25.37
C ARG A 186 55.73 4.96 -26.67
N ARG A 187 56.19 6.21 -26.58
CA ARG A 187 56.92 6.85 -27.68
C ARG A 187 58.40 6.80 -27.33
N GLN A 188 59.12 5.98 -28.09
CA GLN A 188 60.55 6.11 -28.27
C GLN A 188 60.82 7.43 -28.98
N LEU A 189 61.73 8.23 -28.45
CA LEU A 189 62.70 9.05 -29.18
C LEU A 189 63.94 9.15 -28.29
#